data_AF-A0A9P1N5E3-F1
#
_entry.id   AF-A0A9P1N5E3-F1
#
_cell.length_a   1.000
_cell.length_b   1.000
_cell.length_c   1.000
_cell.angle_alpha   90.00
_cell.angle_beta   90.00
_cell.angle_gamma   90.00
#
_symmetry.space_group_name_H-M   'P 1'
#
loop_
_entity.id
_entity.type
_entity.pdbx_description
1 polymer ?
#
loop_
_entity_poly.entity_id
_entity_poly.type
_entity_poly.pdbx_seq_one_letter_code
_entity_poly.pdbx_strand_id
1 'polypeptide(L)'
;MIDEEKYLLRSFVLYHLILLTIYILSVFTIFPIFIHLTRINRQKDRESSVFLITNHIYKITIYSQFLIVLCAISFLVLFFLAMCLNESEYAIITSIIRTITFYFVLITYNFMQFIIPIQNLLIFLLALQRCLIYFFADYEKYLVPSEKRFDCIIKWLYSISILGNLIYFIYWVKCMHQLFYSDETCDQQQVSITSSIIYIILDFLVMFSSIFYIFILVSVRNITRNASNFMKTRPEKVIIYQTLVLLFVKLLSIPTIFFFLHFLMNQDLQLNGFLNVVSKAESAL
;
A
#
# COMPACT_ATOMS: atom_id res chain seq x y z
N MET A 1 15.71 9.41 29.35
CA MET A 1 14.88 10.44 28.68
C MET A 1 15.54 11.00 27.41
N ILE A 2 16.49 11.95 27.43
CA ILE A 2 17.09 12.52 26.18
C ILE A 2 17.84 11.46 25.33
N ASP A 3 18.53 10.51 25.96
CA ASP A 3 19.25 9.45 25.24
C ASP A 3 18.31 8.36 24.69
N GLU A 4 17.17 8.11 25.35
CA GLU A 4 16.15 7.18 24.86
C GLU A 4 15.42 7.74 23.65
N GLU A 5 15.07 9.02 23.64
CA GLU A 5 14.45 9.67 22.48
C GLU A 5 15.36 9.65 21.26
N LYS A 6 16.65 9.98 21.43
CA LYS A 6 17.64 9.92 20.35
C LYS A 6 17.86 8.49 19.83
N TYR A 7 17.90 7.50 20.72
CA TYR A 7 18.02 6.09 20.33
C TYR A 7 16.80 5.63 19.53
N LEU A 8 15.60 5.97 19.99
CA LEU A 8 14.35 5.57 19.35
C LEU A 8 14.20 6.23 17.96
N LEU A 9 14.55 7.51 17.84
CA LEU A 9 14.60 8.22 16.57
C LEU A 9 15.62 7.60 15.60
N ARG A 10 16.83 7.28 16.07
CA ARG A 10 17.87 6.65 15.23
C ARG A 10 17.44 5.27 14.74
N SER A 11 16.88 4.44 15.62
CA SER A 11 16.33 3.14 15.26
C SER A 11 15.17 3.26 14.26
N PHE A 12 14.29 4.25 14.43
CA PHE A 12 13.20 4.55 13.50
C PHE A 12 13.73 4.92 12.11
N VAL A 13 14.71 5.83 12.02
CA VAL A 13 15.31 6.25 10.75
C VAL A 13 16.00 5.07 10.07
N LEU A 14 16.81 4.29 10.80
CA LEU A 14 17.51 3.12 10.27
C LEU A 14 16.52 2.08 9.72
N TYR A 15 15.43 1.84 10.45
CA TYR A 15 14.36 0.94 10.04
C TYR A 15 13.71 1.36 8.71
N HIS A 16 13.36 2.64 8.57
CA HIS A 16 12.77 3.17 7.34
C HIS A 16 13.74 3.11 6.16
N LEU A 17 15.03 3.34 6.38
CA LEU A 17 16.07 3.21 5.35
C LEU A 17 16.20 1.76 4.85
N ILE A 18 16.14 0.78 5.77
CA ILE A 18 16.17 -0.65 5.40
C ILE A 18 14.94 -0.99 4.54
N LEU A 19 13.74 -0.56 4.95
CA LEU A 19 12.52 -0.80 4.17
C LEU A 19 12.56 -0.14 2.80
N LEU A 20 13.01 1.11 2.73
CA LEU A 20 13.19 1.83 1.47
C LEU A 20 14.14 1.07 0.55
N THR A 21 15.23 0.53 1.10
CA THR A 21 16.20 -0.27 0.34
C THR A 21 15.58 -1.54 -0.21
N ILE A 22 14.87 -2.32 0.63
CA ILE A 22 14.17 -3.54 0.21
C ILE A 22 13.16 -3.21 -0.88
N TYR A 23 12.41 -2.11 -0.71
CA TYR A 23 11.43 -1.67 -1.69
C TYR A 23 12.10 -1.32 -3.03
N ILE A 24 13.16 -0.51 -3.03
CA ILE A 24 13.92 -0.15 -4.24
C ILE A 24 14.40 -1.41 -4.96
N LEU A 25 14.98 -2.37 -4.23
CA LEU A 25 15.40 -3.64 -4.80
C LEU A 25 14.23 -4.40 -5.43
N SER A 26 13.05 -4.41 -4.80
CA SER A 26 11.84 -5.03 -5.36
C SER A 26 11.37 -4.36 -6.65
N VAL A 27 11.52 -3.03 -6.76
CA VAL A 27 11.17 -2.26 -7.97
C VAL A 27 12.07 -2.67 -9.13
N PHE A 28 13.35 -2.90 -8.91
CA PHE A 28 14.28 -3.27 -9.99
C PHE A 28 14.26 -4.76 -10.32
N THR A 29 13.75 -5.61 -9.43
CA THR A 29 13.75 -7.07 -9.63
C THR A 29 12.36 -7.61 -9.95
N ILE A 30 11.40 -7.42 -9.06
CA ILE A 30 10.06 -8.03 -9.13
C ILE A 30 9.21 -7.35 -10.20
N PHE A 31 9.24 -6.02 -10.27
CA PHE A 31 8.36 -5.27 -11.17
C PHE A 31 8.63 -5.52 -12.67
N PRO A 32 9.89 -5.58 -13.16
CA PRO A 32 10.16 -5.97 -14.54
C PRO A 32 9.68 -7.38 -14.87
N ILE A 33 9.87 -8.33 -13.94
CA ILE A 33 9.39 -9.70 -14.08
C ILE A 33 7.86 -9.71 -14.19
N PHE A 34 7.17 -8.97 -13.31
CA PHE A 34 5.72 -8.83 -13.34
C PHE A 34 5.22 -8.28 -14.68
N ILE A 35 5.82 -7.20 -15.20
CA ILE A 35 5.46 -6.63 -16.51
C ILE A 35 5.68 -7.67 -17.62
N HIS A 36 6.84 -8.31 -17.62
CA HIS A 36 7.20 -9.28 -18.65
C HIS A 36 6.23 -10.46 -18.68
N LEU A 37 5.96 -11.07 -17.53
CA LEU A 37 5.02 -12.19 -17.40
C LEU A 37 3.60 -11.80 -17.82
N THR A 38 3.14 -10.62 -17.41
CA THR A 38 1.79 -10.15 -17.77
C THR A 38 1.69 -9.86 -19.27
N ARG A 39 2.74 -9.32 -19.90
CA ARG A 39 2.75 -9.05 -21.35
C ARG A 39 2.73 -10.33 -22.18
N ILE A 40 3.54 -11.33 -21.82
CA ILE A 40 3.57 -12.61 -22.53
C ILE A 40 2.22 -13.32 -22.45
N ASN A 41 1.59 -13.31 -21.27
CA ASN A 41 0.32 -14.01 -21.08
C ASN A 41 -0.89 -13.21 -21.59
N ARG A 42 -0.72 -11.93 -21.95
CA ARG A 42 -1.83 -11.02 -22.25
C ARG A 42 -2.77 -11.48 -23.34
N GLN A 43 -2.25 -12.07 -24.42
CA GLN A 43 -3.09 -12.57 -25.51
C GLN A 43 -3.97 -13.73 -25.04
N LYS A 44 -3.40 -14.65 -24.28
CA LYS A 44 -4.11 -15.80 -23.71
C LYS A 44 -5.08 -15.40 -22.61
N ASP A 45 -4.72 -14.42 -21.80
CA ASP A 45 -5.54 -13.97 -20.68
C ASP A 45 -6.78 -13.20 -21.15
N ARG A 46 -6.79 -12.62 -22.37
CA ARG A 46 -7.95 -11.90 -22.93
C ARG A 46 -9.21 -12.75 -23.03
N GLU A 47 -9.04 -14.04 -23.28
CA GLU A 47 -10.12 -15.01 -23.40
C GLU A 47 -10.54 -15.58 -22.03
N SER A 48 -9.81 -15.21 -20.97
CA SER A 48 -10.08 -15.70 -19.63
C SER A 48 -11.21 -14.92 -18.96
N SER A 49 -12.05 -15.66 -18.23
CA SER A 49 -13.05 -15.19 -17.27
C SER A 49 -12.54 -14.16 -16.23
N VAL A 50 -11.23 -14.09 -16.01
CA VAL A 50 -10.60 -13.19 -15.02
C VAL A 50 -9.94 -11.96 -15.63
N PHE A 51 -9.96 -11.80 -16.96
CA PHE A 51 -9.19 -10.78 -17.67
C PHE A 51 -9.43 -9.36 -17.17
N LEU A 52 -10.69 -9.03 -16.89
CA LEU A 52 -11.06 -7.66 -16.49
C LEU A 52 -10.38 -7.25 -15.19
N ILE A 53 -10.37 -8.14 -14.19
CA ILE A 53 -9.72 -7.91 -12.90
C ILE A 53 -8.20 -7.84 -13.08
N THR A 54 -7.59 -8.82 -13.77
CA THR A 54 -6.13 -8.87 -13.94
C THR A 54 -5.60 -7.70 -14.76
N ASN A 55 -6.32 -7.27 -15.80
CA ASN A 55 -5.97 -6.12 -16.62
C ASN A 55 -6.11 -4.80 -15.85
N HIS A 56 -7.14 -4.66 -15.00
CA HIS A 56 -7.26 -3.50 -14.11
C HIS A 56 -6.12 -3.44 -13.10
N ILE A 57 -5.83 -4.55 -12.40
CA ILE A 57 -4.71 -4.66 -11.46
C ILE A 57 -3.41 -4.27 -12.16
N TYR A 58 -3.10 -4.86 -13.32
CA TYR A 58 -1.88 -4.55 -14.09
C TYR A 58 -1.73 -3.05 -14.39
N LYS A 59 -2.79 -2.40 -14.89
CA LYS A 59 -2.75 -0.96 -15.19
C LYS A 59 -2.46 -0.15 -13.93
N ILE A 60 -3.21 -0.39 -12.84
CA ILE A 60 -3.06 0.36 -11.60
C ILE A 60 -1.71 0.08 -10.93
N THR A 61 -1.18 -1.15 -11.00
CA THR A 61 0.16 -1.48 -10.51
C THR A 61 1.24 -0.68 -11.25
N ILE A 62 1.13 -0.50 -12.56
CA ILE A 62 2.08 0.34 -13.30
C ILE A 62 1.99 1.81 -12.85
N TYR A 63 0.78 2.38 -12.79
CA TYR A 63 0.60 3.77 -12.38
C TYR A 63 1.08 4.02 -10.94
N SER A 64 0.71 3.13 -10.01
CA SER A 64 1.14 3.23 -8.61
C SER A 64 2.66 3.10 -8.47
N GLN A 65 3.29 2.17 -9.19
CA GLN A 65 4.74 2.01 -9.15
C GLN A 65 5.47 3.26 -9.64
N PHE A 66 5.01 3.83 -10.75
CA PHE A 66 5.56 5.06 -11.30
C PHE A 66 5.46 6.23 -10.31
N LEU A 67 4.29 6.41 -9.69
CA LEU A 67 4.07 7.46 -8.68
C LEU A 67 4.96 7.28 -7.44
N ILE A 68 5.12 6.05 -6.95
CA ILE A 68 5.99 5.81 -5.78
C ILE A 68 7.46 6.11 -6.11
N VAL A 69 7.94 5.74 -7.30
CA VAL A 69 9.31 6.07 -7.73
C VAL A 69 9.51 7.59 -7.80
N LEU A 70 8.57 8.32 -8.37
CA LEU A 70 8.61 9.78 -8.37
C LEU A 70 8.65 10.34 -6.94
N CYS A 71 7.82 9.82 -6.05
CA CYS A 71 7.78 10.22 -4.64
C CYS A 71 9.12 9.96 -3.93
N ALA A 72 9.75 8.81 -4.18
CA ALA A 72 11.05 8.46 -3.62
C ALA A 72 12.17 9.40 -4.11
N ILE A 73 12.18 9.72 -5.42
CA ILE A 73 13.13 10.69 -5.99
C ILE A 73 12.92 12.08 -5.37
N SER A 74 11.67 12.53 -5.27
CA SER A 74 11.31 13.79 -4.63
C SER A 74 11.80 13.86 -3.17
N PHE A 75 11.66 12.77 -2.41
CA PHE A 75 12.17 12.69 -1.05
C PHE A 75 13.70 12.75 -0.98
N LEU A 76 14.41 12.07 -1.89
CA LEU A 76 15.88 12.14 -1.96
C LEU A 76 16.36 13.55 -2.31
N VAL A 77 15.67 14.25 -3.21
CA VAL A 77 15.96 15.66 -3.54
C VAL A 77 15.77 16.54 -2.30
N LEU A 78 14.67 16.38 -1.55
CA LEU A 78 14.46 17.09 -0.29
C LEU A 78 15.59 16.86 0.71
N PHE A 79 15.97 15.59 0.89
CA PHE A 79 17.03 15.20 1.80
C PHE A 79 18.36 15.84 1.40
N PHE A 80 18.71 15.78 0.11
CA PHE A 80 19.93 16.39 -0.41
C PHE A 80 19.94 17.92 -0.24
N LEU A 81 18.84 18.60 -0.58
CA LEU A 81 18.71 20.06 -0.42
C LEU A 81 18.83 20.48 1.05
N ALA A 82 18.25 19.70 1.98
CA ALA A 82 18.34 19.95 3.41
C ALA A 82 19.78 19.79 3.96
N MET A 83 20.59 18.92 3.35
CA MET A 83 21.96 18.63 3.79
C MET A 83 23.00 19.55 3.15
N CYS A 84 22.79 20.00 1.91
CA CYS A 84 23.82 20.66 1.11
C CYS A 84 23.66 22.18 0.97
N LEU A 85 22.47 22.75 1.22
CA LEU A 85 22.26 24.19 1.06
C LEU A 85 22.31 24.91 2.42
N ASN A 86 23.38 25.69 2.62
CA ASN A 86 23.46 26.65 3.72
C ASN A 86 22.39 27.72 3.57
N GLU A 87 21.71 28.06 4.68
CA GLU A 87 20.47 28.84 4.65
C GLU A 87 20.63 30.27 4.13
N SER A 88 21.82 30.86 4.10
CA SER A 88 21.96 32.30 3.90
C SER A 88 21.80 32.80 2.46
N GLU A 89 22.21 32.03 1.44
CA GLU A 89 22.33 32.55 0.06
C GLU A 89 21.12 32.20 -0.82
N TYR A 90 20.39 31.13 -0.49
CA TYR A 90 19.26 30.63 -1.28
C TYR A 90 18.01 30.30 -0.44
N ALA A 91 17.86 30.90 0.75
CA ALA A 91 16.79 30.62 1.72
C ALA A 91 15.40 30.49 1.08
N ILE A 92 15.04 31.49 0.25
CA ILE A 92 13.70 31.59 -0.36
C ILE A 92 13.48 30.46 -1.37
N ILE A 93 14.46 30.22 -2.26
CA ILE A 93 14.34 29.19 -3.30
C ILE A 93 14.28 27.80 -2.65
N THR A 94 15.13 27.55 -1.65
CA THR A 94 15.13 26.29 -0.89
C THR A 94 13.82 26.08 -0.14
N SER A 95 13.24 27.14 0.45
CA SER A 95 11.95 27.09 1.12
C SER A 95 10.79 26.76 0.16
N ILE A 96 10.76 27.39 -1.01
CA ILE A 96 9.75 27.12 -2.05
C ILE A 96 9.84 25.67 -2.53
N ILE A 97 11.04 25.18 -2.85
CA ILE A 97 11.24 23.80 -3.31
C ILE A 97 10.84 22.81 -2.21
N ARG A 98 11.20 23.08 -0.95
CA ARG A 98 10.78 22.24 0.19
C ARG A 98 9.27 22.15 0.30
N THR A 99 8.59 23.29 0.20
CA THR A 99 7.13 23.39 0.30
C THR A 99 6.43 22.64 -0.83
N ILE A 100 6.82 22.88 -2.09
CA ILE A 100 6.25 22.20 -3.26
C ILE A 100 6.43 20.69 -3.14
N THR A 101 7.63 20.25 -2.77
CA THR A 101 7.93 18.82 -2.70
C THR A 101 7.19 18.15 -1.54
N PHE A 102 7.04 18.83 -0.40
CA PHE A 102 6.22 18.37 0.71
C PHE A 102 4.76 18.14 0.28
N TYR A 103 4.15 19.12 -0.40
CA TYR A 103 2.78 18.96 -0.90
C TYR A 103 2.67 17.84 -1.95
N PHE A 104 3.66 17.68 -2.82
CA PHE A 104 3.68 16.58 -3.78
C PHE A 104 3.72 15.20 -3.11
N VAL A 105 4.57 15.04 -2.10
CA VAL A 105 4.65 13.80 -1.29
C VAL A 105 3.33 13.56 -0.57
N LEU A 106 2.75 14.60 0.05
CA LEU A 106 1.47 14.52 0.73
C LEU A 106 0.34 14.08 -0.21
N ILE A 107 0.20 14.70 -1.37
CA ILE A 107 -0.82 14.34 -2.37
C ILE A 107 -0.63 12.91 -2.85
N THR A 108 0.62 12.50 -3.13
CA THR A 108 0.92 11.15 -3.60
C THR A 108 0.59 10.10 -2.53
N TYR A 109 0.94 10.37 -1.27
CA TYR A 109 0.61 9.50 -0.15
C TYR A 109 -0.90 9.32 0.01
N ASN A 110 -1.66 10.41 0.00
CA ASN A 110 -3.13 10.36 0.04
C ASN A 110 -3.68 9.58 -1.16
N PHE A 111 -3.15 9.80 -2.36
CA PHE A 111 -3.57 9.08 -3.56
C PHE A 111 -3.41 7.55 -3.41
N MET A 112 -2.30 7.10 -2.80
CA MET A 112 -2.05 5.68 -2.52
C MET A 112 -3.04 5.09 -1.52
N GLN A 113 -3.46 5.88 -0.52
CA GLN A 113 -4.46 5.43 0.47
C GLN A 113 -5.80 5.06 -0.16
N PHE A 114 -6.17 5.65 -1.30
CA PHE A 114 -7.39 5.25 -2.03
C PHE A 114 -7.20 3.96 -2.85
N ILE A 115 -6.02 3.80 -3.46
CA ILE A 115 -5.75 2.72 -4.42
C ILE A 115 -5.48 1.39 -3.74
N ILE A 116 -4.65 1.39 -2.69
CA ILE A 116 -4.16 0.15 -2.06
C ILE A 116 -5.31 -0.72 -1.55
N PRO A 117 -6.32 -0.19 -0.83
CA PRO A 117 -7.49 -0.96 -0.39
C PRO A 117 -8.21 -1.68 -1.53
N ILE A 118 -8.39 -0.98 -2.64
CA ILE A 118 -9.12 -1.50 -3.81
C ILE A 118 -8.29 -2.59 -4.49
N GLN A 119 -6.98 -2.40 -4.64
CA GLN A 119 -6.09 -3.44 -5.17
C GLN A 119 -6.11 -4.70 -4.29
N ASN A 120 -5.98 -4.54 -2.97
CA ASN A 120 -6.05 -5.63 -2.01
C ASN A 120 -7.37 -6.40 -2.14
N LEU A 121 -8.50 -5.69 -2.19
CA LEU A 121 -9.82 -6.29 -2.38
C LEU A 121 -9.95 -7.04 -3.71
N LEU A 122 -9.47 -6.46 -4.81
CA LEU A 122 -9.52 -7.10 -6.13
C LEU A 122 -8.66 -8.36 -6.21
N ILE A 123 -7.50 -8.37 -5.55
CA ILE A 123 -6.65 -9.57 -5.46
C ILE A 123 -7.37 -10.67 -4.67
N PHE A 124 -8.01 -10.31 -3.55
CA PHE A 124 -8.83 -11.25 -2.79
C PHE A 124 -10.00 -11.80 -3.62
N LEU A 125 -10.76 -10.93 -4.29
CA LEU A 125 -11.89 -11.33 -5.13
C LEU A 125 -11.44 -12.21 -6.29
N LEU A 126 -10.29 -11.94 -6.91
CA LEU A 126 -9.71 -12.76 -7.95
C LEU A 126 -9.37 -14.17 -7.44
N ALA A 127 -8.77 -14.27 -6.25
CA ALA A 127 -8.44 -15.55 -5.62
C ALA A 127 -9.71 -16.35 -5.31
N LEU A 128 -10.72 -15.68 -4.75
CA LEU A 128 -12.01 -16.26 -4.42
C LEU A 128 -12.74 -16.73 -5.68
N GLN A 129 -12.79 -15.90 -6.73
CA GLN A 129 -13.39 -16.24 -8.03
C GLN A 129 -12.77 -17.51 -8.60
N ARG A 130 -11.43 -17.60 -8.61
CA ARG A 130 -10.70 -18.78 -9.11
C ARG A 130 -10.97 -20.01 -8.28
N CYS A 131 -11.00 -19.87 -6.96
CA CYS A 131 -11.29 -20.96 -6.03
C CYS A 131 -12.70 -21.52 -6.30
N LEU A 132 -13.70 -20.64 -6.39
CA LEU A 132 -15.08 -21.03 -6.62
C LEU A 132 -15.29 -21.66 -8.00
N ILE A 133 -14.73 -21.10 -9.07
CA ILE A 133 -14.82 -21.69 -10.42
C ILE A 133 -14.15 -23.07 -10.45
N TYR A 134 -13.03 -23.23 -9.74
CA TYR A 134 -12.31 -24.51 -9.69
C TYR A 134 -13.10 -25.61 -8.98
N PHE A 135 -13.68 -25.32 -7.81
CA PHE A 135 -14.43 -26.32 -7.03
C PHE A 135 -15.89 -26.49 -7.48
N PHE A 136 -16.47 -25.45 -8.09
CA PHE A 136 -17.86 -25.42 -8.49
C PHE A 136 -18.01 -24.77 -9.88
N ALA A 137 -17.81 -25.58 -10.94
CA ALA A 137 -17.88 -25.12 -12.33
C ALA A 137 -19.21 -24.39 -12.68
N ASP A 138 -20.31 -24.78 -12.04
CA ASP A 138 -21.63 -24.15 -12.23
C ASP A 138 -21.69 -22.66 -11.86
N TYR A 139 -20.73 -22.18 -11.07
CA TYR A 139 -20.64 -20.77 -10.66
C TYR A 139 -19.96 -19.88 -11.69
N GLU A 140 -19.34 -20.43 -12.73
CA GLU A 140 -18.64 -19.64 -13.76
C GLU A 140 -19.56 -18.58 -14.38
N LYS A 141 -20.80 -18.94 -14.73
CA LYS A 141 -21.78 -18.02 -15.32
C LYS A 141 -22.18 -16.84 -14.43
N TYR A 142 -22.05 -16.97 -13.10
CA TYR A 142 -22.39 -15.91 -12.15
C TYR A 142 -21.16 -15.07 -11.75
N LEU A 143 -19.99 -15.69 -11.77
CA LEU A 143 -18.75 -15.11 -11.28
C LEU A 143 -17.95 -14.38 -12.36
N VAL A 144 -18.29 -14.53 -13.64
CA VAL A 144 -17.70 -13.76 -14.74
C VAL A 144 -18.49 -12.47 -14.94
N PRO A 145 -17.99 -11.32 -14.47
CA PRO A 145 -18.67 -10.05 -14.70
C PRO A 145 -18.55 -9.66 -16.18
N SER A 146 -19.62 -9.11 -16.75
CA SER A 146 -19.52 -8.40 -18.01
C SER A 146 -18.73 -7.11 -17.83
N GLU A 147 -18.13 -6.58 -18.91
CA GLU A 147 -17.33 -5.33 -18.87
C GLU A 147 -18.10 -4.19 -18.20
N LYS A 148 -19.37 -3.98 -18.57
CA LYS A 148 -20.22 -2.94 -17.98
C LYS A 148 -20.45 -3.13 -16.47
N ARG A 149 -20.65 -4.37 -16.01
CA ARG A 149 -20.83 -4.67 -14.58
C ARG A 149 -19.53 -4.45 -13.82
N PHE A 150 -18.41 -4.91 -14.38
CA PHE A 150 -17.09 -4.71 -13.80
C PHE A 150 -16.76 -3.23 -13.66
N ASP A 151 -16.95 -2.43 -14.70
CA ASP A 151 -16.73 -0.98 -14.66
C ASP A 151 -17.61 -0.29 -13.61
N CYS A 152 -18.87 -0.72 -13.47
CA CYS A 152 -19.77 -0.22 -12.44
C CYS A 152 -19.23 -0.54 -11.03
N ILE A 153 -18.84 -1.80 -10.79
CA ILE A 153 -18.26 -2.24 -9.50
C ILE A 153 -17.01 -1.44 -9.17
N ILE A 154 -16.09 -1.29 -10.13
CA ILE A 154 -14.86 -0.52 -9.94
C ILE A 154 -15.16 0.93 -9.58
N LYS A 155 -16.06 1.60 -10.31
CA LYS A 155 -16.47 2.98 -9.99
C LYS A 155 -17.05 3.09 -8.59
N TRP A 156 -17.93 2.15 -8.19
CA TRP A 156 -18.48 2.11 -6.84
C TRP A 156 -17.41 1.94 -5.76
N LEU A 157 -16.45 1.04 -5.97
CA LEU A 157 -15.34 0.82 -5.04
C LEU A 157 -14.47 2.08 -4.88
N TYR A 158 -14.13 2.76 -5.97
CA TYR A 158 -13.40 4.03 -5.91
C TYR A 158 -14.21 5.13 -5.22
N SER A 159 -15.51 5.26 -5.51
CA SER A 159 -16.38 6.24 -4.85
C SER A 159 -16.46 6.02 -3.34
N ILE A 160 -16.62 4.78 -2.88
CA ILE A 160 -16.65 4.44 -1.45
C ILE A 160 -15.31 4.78 -0.80
N SER A 161 -14.20 4.41 -1.44
CA SER A 161 -12.85 4.71 -0.96
C SER A 161 -12.61 6.22 -0.83
N ILE A 162 -13.05 7.01 -1.82
CA ILE A 162 -12.95 8.47 -1.80
C ILE A 162 -13.77 9.06 -0.66
N LEU A 163 -15.03 8.65 -0.50
CA LEU A 163 -15.91 9.14 0.56
C LEU A 163 -15.36 8.82 1.96
N GLY A 164 -14.86 7.60 2.18
CA GLY A 164 -14.30 7.20 3.47
C GLY A 164 -13.07 8.04 3.86
N ASN A 165 -12.18 8.29 2.91
CA ASN A 165 -10.99 9.12 3.14
C ASN A 165 -11.32 10.61 3.28
N LEU A 166 -12.35 11.12 2.60
CA LEU A 166 -12.84 12.49 2.81
C LEU A 166 -13.37 12.69 4.23
N ILE A 167 -14.14 11.72 4.74
CA ILE A 167 -14.61 11.73 6.13
C ILE A 167 -13.40 11.77 7.08
N TYR A 168 -12.42 10.90 6.85
CA TYR A 168 -11.18 10.89 7.65
C TYR A 168 -10.44 12.24 7.60
N PHE A 169 -10.30 12.84 6.41
CA PHE A 169 -9.65 14.13 6.25
C PHE A 169 -10.38 15.25 7.02
N ILE A 170 -11.72 15.29 6.96
CA ILE A 170 -12.54 16.26 7.70
C ILE A 170 -12.31 16.11 9.22
N TYR A 171 -12.32 14.87 9.73
CA TYR A 171 -12.04 14.61 11.13
C TYR A 171 -10.62 15.03 11.53
N TRP A 172 -9.63 14.76 10.67
CA TRP A 172 -8.24 15.17 10.90
C TRP A 172 -8.10 16.68 10.97
N VAL A 173 -8.71 17.43 10.04
CA VAL A 173 -8.70 18.91 10.06
C VAL A 173 -9.37 19.45 11.32
N LYS A 174 -10.51 18.86 11.73
CA LYS A 174 -11.23 19.27 12.95
C LYS A 174 -10.37 19.06 14.19
N CYS A 175 -9.67 17.94 14.27
CA CYS A 175 -8.77 17.61 15.38
C CYS A 175 -7.54 18.54 15.41
N MET A 176 -6.94 18.82 14.26
CA MET A 176 -5.84 19.80 14.17
C MET A 176 -6.30 21.19 14.59
N HIS A 177 -7.48 21.64 14.15
CA HIS A 177 -8.04 22.91 14.59
C HIS A 177 -8.23 22.97 16.12
N GLN A 178 -8.71 21.89 16.74
CA GLN A 178 -8.86 21.81 18.19
C GLN A 178 -7.49 21.86 18.89
N LEU A 179 -6.49 21.11 18.44
CA LEU A 179 -5.15 21.12 19.02
C LEU A 179 -4.45 22.49 18.96
N PHE A 180 -4.70 23.30 17.92
CA PHE A 180 -4.08 24.63 17.78
C PHE A 180 -4.85 25.77 18.42
N TYR A 181 -6.17 25.65 18.62
CA TYR A 181 -7.03 26.77 19.04
C TYR A 181 -7.86 26.51 20.31
N SER A 182 -7.91 25.29 20.84
CA SER A 182 -8.63 24.94 22.05
C SER A 182 -7.79 24.06 22.98
N ASP A 183 -7.75 24.37 24.28
CA ASP A 183 -7.12 23.51 25.31
C ASP A 183 -7.90 22.19 25.56
N GLU A 184 -8.83 21.82 24.69
CA GLU A 184 -9.59 20.58 24.77
C GLU A 184 -8.84 19.43 24.08
N THR A 185 -8.73 18.30 24.78
CA THR A 185 -8.16 17.08 24.24
C THR A 185 -9.08 16.50 23.17
N CYS A 186 -8.64 16.53 21.91
CA CYS A 186 -9.28 15.78 20.84
C CYS A 186 -9.05 14.27 21.07
N ASP A 187 -10.10 13.45 20.94
CA ASP A 187 -10.02 11.97 20.91
C ASP A 187 -9.37 11.46 19.61
N GLN A 188 -8.14 11.92 19.35
CA GLN A 188 -7.32 11.59 18.17
C GLN A 188 -7.08 10.07 18.07
N GLN A 189 -7.06 9.41 19.23
CA GLN A 189 -6.84 7.98 19.36
C GLN A 189 -7.95 7.17 18.66
N GLN A 190 -9.23 7.58 18.76
CA GLN A 190 -10.35 6.78 18.27
C GLN A 190 -10.46 6.78 16.73
N VAL A 191 -10.13 7.89 16.08
CA VAL A 191 -10.15 8.04 14.61
C VAL A 191 -8.95 7.32 13.96
N SER A 192 -7.77 7.40 14.57
CA SER A 192 -6.57 6.68 14.11
C SER A 192 -6.74 5.16 14.23
N ILE A 193 -7.34 4.67 15.31
CA ILE A 193 -7.60 3.24 15.51
C ILE A 193 -8.60 2.71 14.48
N THR A 194 -9.73 3.40 14.27
CA THR A 194 -10.80 2.92 13.37
C THR A 194 -10.32 2.80 11.92
N SER A 195 -9.56 3.80 11.43
CA SER A 195 -8.97 3.74 10.08
C SER A 195 -7.94 2.62 9.96
N SER A 196 -7.06 2.47 10.96
CA SER A 196 -6.05 1.40 10.99
C SER A 196 -6.66 0.00 10.95
N ILE A 197 -7.80 -0.22 11.63
CA ILE A 197 -8.50 -1.52 11.63
C ILE A 197 -8.93 -1.93 10.21
N ILE A 198 -9.44 -1.00 9.39
CA ILE A 198 -9.88 -1.32 8.03
C ILE A 198 -8.70 -1.79 7.17
N TYR A 199 -7.57 -1.09 7.24
CA TYR A 199 -6.35 -1.49 6.51
C TYR A 199 -5.84 -2.85 6.99
N ILE A 200 -5.84 -3.09 8.30
CA ILE A 200 -5.47 -4.37 8.90
C ILE A 200 -6.38 -5.50 8.38
N ILE A 201 -7.70 -5.31 8.37
CA ILE A 201 -8.66 -6.30 7.85
C ILE A 201 -8.37 -6.59 6.37
N LEU A 202 -8.14 -5.56 5.55
CA LEU A 202 -7.86 -5.73 4.12
C LEU A 202 -6.54 -6.47 3.87
N ASP A 203 -5.52 -6.21 4.68
CA ASP A 203 -4.25 -6.96 4.61
C ASP A 203 -4.43 -8.42 5.05
N PHE A 204 -5.23 -8.68 6.09
CA PHE A 204 -5.61 -10.04 6.47
C PHE A 204 -6.41 -10.75 5.37
N LEU A 205 -7.31 -10.06 4.67
CA LEU A 205 -8.03 -10.63 3.52
C LEU A 205 -7.07 -11.02 2.39
N VAL A 206 -6.08 -10.18 2.09
CA VAL A 206 -5.04 -10.52 1.11
C VAL A 206 -4.21 -11.71 1.57
N MET A 207 -3.86 -11.79 2.85
CA MET A 207 -3.19 -12.99 3.38
C MET A 207 -4.07 -14.23 3.24
N PHE A 208 -5.37 -14.12 3.54
CA PHE A 208 -6.33 -15.21 3.35
C PHE A 208 -6.47 -15.62 1.87
N SER A 209 -6.34 -14.68 0.93
CA SER A 209 -6.36 -14.98 -0.50
C SER A 209 -5.28 -15.98 -0.93
N SER A 210 -4.12 -15.96 -0.28
CA SER A 210 -3.03 -16.91 -0.55
C SER A 210 -3.41 -18.35 -0.20
N ILE A 211 -4.24 -18.53 0.83
CA ILE A 211 -4.74 -19.83 1.27
C ILE A 211 -5.58 -20.44 0.15
N PHE A 212 -6.46 -19.65 -0.50
CA PHE A 212 -7.21 -20.11 -1.67
C PHE A 212 -6.30 -20.56 -2.81
N TYR A 213 -5.21 -19.84 -3.10
CA TYR A 213 -4.25 -20.27 -4.12
C TYR A 213 -3.48 -21.53 -3.74
N ILE A 214 -3.13 -21.71 -2.46
CA ILE A 214 -2.52 -22.94 -1.95
C ILE A 214 -3.51 -24.10 -2.08
N PHE A 215 -4.78 -23.91 -1.72
CA PHE A 215 -5.83 -24.92 -1.88
C PHE A 215 -5.99 -25.35 -3.33
N ILE A 216 -6.05 -24.39 -4.27
CA ILE A 216 -6.08 -24.69 -5.72
C ILE A 216 -4.83 -25.46 -6.14
N LEU A 217 -3.64 -25.12 -5.62
CA LEU A 217 -2.41 -25.82 -5.99
C LEU A 217 -2.36 -27.26 -5.48
N VAL A 218 -2.83 -27.50 -4.26
CA VAL A 218 -2.88 -28.86 -3.67
C VAL A 218 -3.88 -29.72 -4.44
N SER A 219 -5.07 -29.20 -4.75
CA SER A 219 -6.07 -29.93 -5.54
C SER A 219 -5.58 -30.23 -6.96
N VAL A 220 -4.99 -29.24 -7.64
CA VAL A 220 -4.39 -29.40 -8.97
C VAL A 220 -3.28 -30.44 -8.93
N ARG A 221 -2.33 -30.36 -7.99
CA ARG A 221 -1.22 -31.32 -7.89
C ARG A 221 -1.71 -32.74 -7.67
N ASN A 222 -2.78 -32.93 -6.89
CA ASN A 222 -3.34 -34.25 -6.64
C ASN A 222 -3.99 -34.84 -7.90
N ILE A 223 -4.63 -34.01 -8.74
CA ILE A 223 -5.19 -34.42 -10.03
C ILE A 223 -4.09 -34.66 -11.08
N THR A 224 -3.09 -33.77 -11.19
CA THR A 224 -1.98 -33.93 -12.16
C THR A 224 -1.11 -35.15 -11.85
N ARG A 225 -0.92 -35.49 -10.57
CA ARG A 225 -0.20 -36.70 -10.17
C ARG A 225 -0.91 -37.97 -10.66
N ASN A 226 -2.23 -37.91 -10.81
CA ASN A 226 -3.06 -39.04 -11.23
C ASN A 226 -3.35 -39.06 -12.74
N ALA A 227 -3.16 -37.94 -13.46
CA ALA A 227 -3.44 -37.81 -14.89
C ALA A 227 -2.16 -37.41 -15.67
N SER A 228 -1.51 -38.40 -16.28
CA SER A 228 -0.17 -38.27 -16.91
C SER A 228 -0.08 -37.36 -18.15
N ASN A 229 -1.17 -36.76 -18.64
CA ASN A 229 -1.16 -36.02 -19.92
C ASN A 229 -1.91 -34.68 -19.96
N PHE A 230 -2.49 -34.19 -18.85
CA PHE A 230 -3.55 -33.16 -18.97
C PHE A 230 -3.15 -31.68 -18.86
N MET A 231 -1.91 -31.30 -18.52
CA MET A 231 -1.64 -29.90 -18.13
C MET A 231 -0.55 -29.19 -18.95
N LYS A 232 -0.95 -28.79 -20.16
CA LYS A 232 -0.31 -27.70 -20.94
C LYS A 232 -0.88 -26.30 -20.61
N THR A 233 -1.70 -26.15 -19.57
CA THR A 233 -2.25 -24.85 -19.13
C THR A 233 -1.27 -24.13 -18.18
N ARG A 234 -0.33 -23.39 -18.77
CA ARG A 234 0.71 -22.61 -18.07
C ARG A 234 0.30 -21.29 -17.32
N PRO A 235 -0.92 -20.70 -17.42
CA PRO A 235 -1.21 -19.41 -16.77
C PRO A 235 -1.53 -19.52 -15.26
N GLU A 236 -1.95 -20.69 -14.77
CA GLU A 236 -2.25 -20.90 -13.35
C GLU A 236 -1.00 -20.78 -12.47
N LYS A 237 0.12 -21.34 -12.92
CA LYS A 237 1.40 -21.32 -12.19
C LYS A 237 1.92 -19.89 -11.99
N VAL A 238 1.78 -19.02 -12.98
CA VAL A 238 2.28 -17.64 -12.92
C VAL A 238 1.56 -16.83 -11.85
N ILE A 239 0.24 -16.96 -11.77
CA ILE A 239 -0.57 -16.21 -10.81
C ILE A 239 -0.41 -16.76 -9.39
N ILE A 240 -0.12 -18.06 -9.25
CA ILE A 240 0.28 -18.65 -7.98
C ILE A 240 1.62 -18.07 -7.50
N TYR A 241 2.65 -18.04 -8.35
CA TYR A 241 3.94 -17.42 -7.96
C TYR A 241 3.76 -15.93 -7.64
N GLN A 242 2.96 -15.21 -8.42
CA GLN A 242 2.65 -13.81 -8.13
C GLN A 242 1.99 -13.63 -6.77
N THR A 243 1.06 -14.53 -6.39
CA THR A 243 0.36 -14.42 -5.10
C THR A 243 1.19 -14.91 -3.92
N LEU A 244 2.06 -15.91 -4.13
CA LEU A 244 3.04 -16.34 -3.11
C LEU A 244 4.10 -15.27 -2.84
N VAL A 245 4.57 -14.58 -3.90
CA VAL A 245 5.46 -13.42 -3.75
C VAL A 245 4.73 -12.29 -3.02
N LEU A 246 3.48 -12.01 -3.37
CA LEU A 246 2.66 -11.01 -2.68
C LEU A 246 2.47 -11.36 -1.19
N LEU A 247 2.19 -12.62 -0.87
CA LEU A 247 2.11 -13.12 0.51
C LEU A 247 3.44 -12.89 1.23
N PHE A 248 4.57 -13.28 0.64
CA PHE A 248 5.87 -13.12 1.26
C PHE A 248 6.18 -11.66 1.56
N VAL A 249 5.88 -10.75 0.61
CA VAL A 249 6.01 -9.31 0.81
C VAL A 249 5.07 -8.80 1.91
N LYS A 250 3.83 -9.28 1.97
CA LYS A 250 2.87 -8.89 3.02
C LYS A 250 3.22 -9.47 4.40
N LEU A 251 3.80 -10.66 4.49
CA LEU A 251 4.32 -11.23 5.73
C LEU A 251 5.50 -10.42 6.26
N LEU A 252 6.41 -10.00 5.37
CA LEU A 252 7.47 -9.06 5.69
C LEU A 252 6.93 -7.69 6.13
N SER A 253 5.68 -7.36 5.76
CA SER A 253 5.03 -6.12 6.19
C SER A 253 4.41 -6.19 7.60
N ILE A 254 4.29 -7.36 8.21
CA ILE A 254 3.74 -7.52 9.58
C ILE A 254 4.66 -6.92 10.65
N PRO A 255 5.99 -7.17 10.65
CA PRO A 255 6.92 -6.48 11.55
C PRO A 255 6.86 -4.96 11.44
N THR A 256 6.63 -4.41 10.23
CA THR A 256 6.37 -2.98 10.01
C THR A 256 5.12 -2.49 10.72
N ILE A 257 4.03 -3.25 10.65
CA ILE A 257 2.79 -2.88 11.33
C ILE A 257 2.99 -2.91 12.85
N PHE A 258 3.66 -3.94 13.38
CA PHE A 258 3.96 -4.02 14.81
C PHE A 258 4.91 -2.92 15.29
N PHE A 259 5.97 -2.62 14.52
CA PHE A 259 6.89 -1.53 14.83
C PHE A 259 6.17 -0.17 14.78
N PHE A 260 5.29 0.03 13.79
CA PHE A 260 4.49 1.24 13.66
C PHE A 260 3.46 1.37 14.78
N LEU A 261 2.76 0.30 15.17
CA LEU A 261 1.84 0.30 16.31
C LEU A 261 2.58 0.56 17.63
N HIS A 262 3.75 -0.05 17.82
CA HIS A 262 4.62 0.23 18.97
C HIS A 262 5.07 1.70 18.96
N PHE A 263 5.36 2.26 17.79
CA PHE A 263 5.68 3.69 17.66
C PHE A 263 4.48 4.58 17.98
N LEU A 264 3.29 4.25 17.47
CA LEU A 264 2.04 4.97 17.74
C LEU A 264 1.65 4.95 19.22
N MET A 265 1.78 3.79 19.89
CA MET A 265 1.48 3.66 21.32
C MET A 265 2.43 4.45 22.22
N ASN A 266 3.58 4.89 21.68
CA ASN A 266 4.55 5.72 22.39
C ASN A 266 4.47 7.21 21.97
N GLN A 267 3.41 7.64 21.27
CA GLN A 267 3.26 9.02 20.77
C GLN A 267 3.13 10.07 21.87
N ASP A 268 2.56 9.76 23.04
CA ASP A 268 2.43 10.71 24.16
C ASP A 268 3.80 11.20 24.68
N LEU A 269 4.82 10.35 24.57
CA LEU A 269 6.21 10.71 24.89
C LEU A 269 6.85 11.60 23.82
N GLN A 270 6.42 11.50 22.55
CA GLN A 270 7.09 12.16 21.42
C GLN A 270 6.41 13.42 20.91
N LEU A 271 5.08 13.56 21.02
CA LEU A 271 4.38 14.81 20.69
C LEU A 271 4.87 15.94 21.61
N ASN A 272 5.10 15.62 22.88
CA ASN A 272 5.72 16.52 23.87
C ASN A 272 7.19 16.85 23.53
N GLY A 273 7.95 15.89 22.97
CA GLY A 273 9.31 16.12 22.48
C GLY A 273 9.34 17.00 21.22
N PHE A 274 8.45 16.75 20.25
CA PHE A 274 8.36 17.51 19.00
C PHE A 274 7.85 18.94 19.24
N LEU A 275 6.82 19.12 20.07
CA LEU A 275 6.33 20.45 20.47
C LEU A 275 7.39 21.23 21.26
N ASN A 276 8.20 20.57 22.10
CA ASN A 276 9.33 21.21 22.78
C ASN A 276 10.48 21.61 21.84
N VAL A 277 10.70 20.86 20.75
CA VAL A 277 11.69 21.23 19.73
C VAL A 277 11.19 22.40 18.89
N VAL A 278 9.91 22.40 18.52
CA VAL A 278 9.27 23.50 17.78
C VAL A 278 9.20 24.78 18.62
N SER A 279 8.80 24.69 19.90
CA SER A 279 8.75 25.87 20.79
C SER A 279 10.15 26.43 21.10
N LYS A 280 11.17 25.56 21.21
CA LYS A 280 12.56 26.01 21.32
C LYS A 280 13.05 26.72 20.07
N ALA A 281 12.67 26.24 18.88
CA ALA A 281 13.01 26.87 17.61
C ALA A 281 12.32 28.24 17.47
N GLU A 282 11.08 28.40 17.94
CA GLU A 282 10.38 29.70 17.98
C GLU A 282 10.98 30.66 19.01
N SER A 283 11.45 30.17 20.17
CA SER A 283 12.09 31.01 21.20
C SER A 283 13.52 31.46 20.88
N ALA A 284 14.11 30.93 19.81
CA ALA A 284 15.47 31.25 19.36
C ALA A 284 15.51 32.22 18.16
N LEU A 285 14.33 32.61 17.66
CA LEU A 285 14.09 33.68 16.68
C LEU A 285 13.66 34.96 17.39
#